data_AF-A0A8T7H9V3-F1
#
_entry.id   AF-A0A8T7H9V3-F1
#
_cell.length_a   1.000
_cell.length_b   1.000
_cell.length_c   1.000
_cell.angle_alpha   90.00
_cell.angle_beta   90.00
_cell.angle_gamma   90.00
#
_symmetry.space_group_name_H-M   'P 1'
#
loop_
_entity.id
_entity.type
_entity.pdbx_description
1 polymer ?
#
loop_
_entity_poly.entity_id
_entity_poly.type
_entity_poly.pdbx_seq_one_letter_code
_entity_poly.pdbx_strand_id
1 'polypeptide(L)'
;MDPYKVLQIGGKYTKGDLSEKLDQPSLSFVREGKYRCKNSDSYLLFVDLEKSDKEDKRFHFNDFFEGDFFHWDSQTTQHIQSPQIEMVLNGELTPHLFVRVKYI
;
A
#
# COMPACT_ATOMS: atom_id res chain seq x y z
N MET A 1 13.84 4.09 -8.21
CA MET A 1 12.94 4.46 -9.32
C MET A 1 11.73 5.18 -8.75
N ASP A 2 11.27 6.26 -9.38
CA ASP A 2 10.10 7.02 -8.93
C ASP A 2 8.83 6.46 -9.61
N PRO A 3 7.87 5.89 -8.86
CA PRO A 3 6.64 5.33 -9.41
C PRO A 3 5.83 6.31 -10.25
N TYR A 4 5.87 7.62 -9.98
CA TYR A 4 5.13 8.62 -10.77
C TYR A 4 5.63 8.74 -12.21
N LYS A 5 6.85 8.29 -12.51
CA LYS A 5 7.41 8.33 -13.87
C LYS A 5 7.02 7.14 -14.73
N VAL A 6 6.57 6.06 -14.10
CA VAL A 6 6.30 4.77 -14.76
C VAL A 6 4.84 4.31 -14.61
N LEU A 7 4.13 4.82 -13.61
CA LEU A 7 2.74 4.52 -13.34
C LEU A 7 1.87 5.76 -13.55
N GLN A 8 0.69 5.55 -14.12
CA GLN A 8 -0.36 6.54 -14.21
C GLN A 8 -1.27 6.48 -12.98
N ILE A 9 -1.55 7.65 -12.37
CA ILE A 9 -2.53 7.81 -11.28
C ILE A 9 -3.90 7.33 -11.75
N GLY A 10 -4.59 6.56 -10.90
CA GLY A 10 -5.88 5.94 -11.24
C GLY A 10 -5.79 4.73 -12.18
N GLY A 11 -4.59 4.39 -12.66
CA GLY A 11 -4.36 3.16 -13.41
C GLY A 11 -4.58 1.91 -12.57
N LYS A 12 -5.01 0.83 -13.22
CA LYS A 12 -5.17 -0.49 -12.59
C LYS A 12 -3.88 -1.28 -12.76
N TYR A 13 -3.37 -1.80 -11.66
CA TYR A 13 -2.15 -2.61 -11.66
C TYR A 13 -2.32 -3.82 -10.76
N THR A 14 -1.88 -4.98 -11.25
CA THR A 14 -1.66 -6.15 -10.42
C THR A 14 -0.30 -6.06 -9.73
N LYS A 15 -0.07 -6.86 -8.69
CA LYS A 15 1.27 -7.01 -8.10
C LYS A 15 2.29 -7.56 -9.11
N GLY A 16 1.85 -8.31 -10.13
CA GLY A 16 2.70 -8.71 -11.26
C GLY A 16 3.14 -7.51 -12.10
N ASP A 17 2.20 -6.66 -12.51
CA ASP A 17 2.50 -5.44 -13.29
C ASP A 17 3.47 -4.53 -12.54
N LEU A 18 3.25 -4.33 -11.25
CA LEU A 18 4.11 -3.50 -10.40
C LEU A 18 5.51 -4.11 -10.22
N SER A 19 5.61 -5.43 -10.11
CA SER A 19 6.88 -6.16 -10.02
C SER A 19 7.76 -5.88 -11.23
N GLU A 20 7.19 -5.91 -12.43
CA GLU A 20 7.90 -5.64 -13.68
C GLU A 20 8.19 -4.15 -13.87
N LYS A 21 7.17 -3.30 -13.74
CA LYS A 21 7.28 -1.86 -14.03
C LYS A 21 8.19 -1.10 -13.05
N LEU A 22 8.26 -1.54 -11.79
CA LEU A 22 9.08 -0.91 -10.76
C LEU A 22 10.44 -1.59 -10.56
N ASP A 23 10.73 -2.65 -11.33
CA ASP A 23 11.91 -3.50 -11.15
C ASP A 23 12.02 -4.02 -9.70
N GLN A 24 10.95 -4.67 -9.24
CA GLN A 24 10.80 -5.24 -7.90
C GLN A 24 10.34 -6.70 -7.97
N PRO A 25 11.21 -7.66 -8.35
CA PRO A 25 10.82 -9.06 -8.58
C PRO A 25 10.12 -9.73 -7.39
N SER A 26 10.41 -9.30 -6.16
CA SER A 26 9.78 -9.85 -4.95
C SER A 26 8.33 -9.37 -4.74
N LEU A 27 7.90 -8.29 -5.40
CA LEU A 27 6.60 -7.65 -5.16
C LEU A 27 5.43 -8.56 -5.55
N SER A 28 5.59 -9.39 -6.58
CA SER A 28 4.58 -10.36 -7.03
C SER A 28 4.22 -11.41 -5.97
N PHE A 29 5.12 -11.70 -5.03
CA PHE A 29 4.95 -12.72 -3.98
C PHE A 29 4.48 -12.13 -2.64
N VAL A 30 4.41 -10.80 -2.52
CA VAL A 30 4.09 -10.11 -1.27
C VAL A 30 2.64 -10.39 -0.89
N ARG A 31 2.44 -10.98 0.28
CA ARG A 31 1.11 -11.16 0.89
C ARG A 31 0.68 -9.98 1.74
N GLU A 32 1.65 -9.24 2.28
CA GLU A 32 1.38 -8.07 3.12
C GLU A 32 0.68 -6.96 2.34
N GLY A 33 -0.10 -6.14 3.06
CA GLY A 33 -0.76 -4.94 2.55
C GLY A 33 0.19 -3.75 2.33
N LYS A 34 1.50 -3.99 2.34
CA LYS A 34 2.51 -2.94 2.17
C LYS A 34 3.79 -3.50 1.55
N TYR A 35 4.59 -2.64 0.93
CA TYR A 35 5.88 -3.01 0.36
C TYR A 35 6.83 -1.81 0.29
N ARG A 36 8.04 -1.96 0.84
CA ARG A 36 9.12 -0.98 0.64
C ARG A 36 9.92 -1.37 -0.61
N CYS A 37 10.00 -0.48 -1.59
CA CYS A 37 10.83 -0.69 -2.77
C CYS A 37 12.32 -0.73 -2.38
N LYS A 38 13.09 -1.61 -3.01
CA LYS A 38 14.53 -1.76 -2.73
C LYS A 38 15.39 -0.73 -3.46
N ASN A 39 14.87 -0.17 -4.56
CA ASN A 39 15.59 0.74 -5.45
C ASN A 39 15.12 2.20 -5.34
N SER A 40 14.30 2.53 -4.34
CA SER A 40 13.80 3.88 -4.04
C SER A 40 13.34 4.01 -2.59
N ASP A 41 12.97 5.23 -2.22
CA ASP A 41 12.22 5.61 -1.03
C ASP A 41 10.71 5.29 -1.12
N SER A 42 10.26 4.67 -2.21
CA SER A 42 8.84 4.40 -2.43
C SER A 42 8.31 3.30 -1.51
N TYR A 43 7.23 3.63 -0.81
CA TYR A 43 6.54 2.74 0.10
C TYR A 43 5.10 2.53 -0.39
N LEU A 44 4.82 1.33 -0.88
CA LEU A 44 3.54 1.00 -1.50
C LEU A 44 2.58 0.50 -0.42
N LEU A 45 1.38 1.05 -0.39
CA LEU A 45 0.28 0.61 0.46
C LEU A 45 -0.79 -0.04 -0.41
N PHE A 46 -1.18 -1.27 -0.08
CA PHE A 46 -2.22 -2.03 -0.76
C PHE A 46 -3.43 -2.17 0.15
N VAL A 47 -4.52 -1.52 -0.21
CA VAL A 47 -5.73 -1.45 0.62
C VAL A 47 -6.96 -1.98 -0.14
N ASP A 48 -7.81 -2.70 0.59
CA ASP A 48 -9.15 -3.08 0.16
C ASP A 48 -10.19 -2.13 0.80
N LEU A 49 -10.87 -1.29 0.01
CA LEU A 49 -11.91 -0.40 0.53
C LEU A 49 -13.26 -1.08 0.74
N GLU A 50 -13.67 -1.97 -0.18
CA GLU A 50 -14.91 -2.74 -0.02
C GLU A 50 -14.64 -3.96 0.85
N LYS A 51 -15.22 -3.96 2.06
CA LYS A 51 -15.12 -5.06 3.05
C LYS A 51 -16.31 -6.02 3.00
N SER A 52 -17.15 -5.96 1.96
CA SER A 52 -18.53 -6.46 1.97
C SER A 52 -18.71 -7.95 2.22
N ASP A 53 -17.66 -8.80 2.11
CA ASP A 53 -17.83 -10.26 2.21
C ASP A 53 -16.78 -10.97 3.11
N LYS A 54 -16.00 -10.24 3.91
CA LYS A 54 -15.06 -10.88 4.86
C LYS A 54 -15.75 -11.11 6.20
N GLU A 55 -16.36 -12.29 6.38
CA GLU A 55 -16.95 -12.76 7.65
C GLU A 55 -15.93 -12.84 8.81
N ASP A 56 -14.62 -12.79 8.50
CA ASP A 56 -13.55 -12.90 9.49
C ASP A 56 -13.24 -11.54 10.14
N LYS A 57 -13.96 -11.23 11.22
CA LYS A 57 -13.89 -9.97 11.99
C LYS A 57 -12.51 -9.61 12.57
N ARG A 58 -11.53 -10.51 12.47
CA ARG A 58 -10.17 -10.35 13.05
C ARG A 58 -9.23 -9.49 12.21
N PHE A 59 -9.62 -9.11 10.99
CA PHE A 59 -8.78 -8.33 10.06
C PHE A 59 -9.51 -7.12 9.44
N HIS A 60 -10.37 -6.44 10.21
CA HIS A 60 -10.99 -5.20 9.76
C HIS A 60 -10.05 -4.00 10.01
N PHE A 61 -9.16 -3.70 9.07
CA PHE A 61 -8.40 -2.44 9.04
C PHE A 61 -9.34 -1.29 8.69
N ASN A 62 -9.46 -0.26 9.53
CA ASN A 62 -10.36 0.88 9.25
C ASN A 62 -9.74 1.89 8.30
N ASP A 63 -9.54 1.47 7.06
CA ASP A 63 -9.04 2.32 5.98
C ASP A 63 -10.19 3.08 5.31
N PHE A 64 -10.10 4.41 5.25
CA PHE A 64 -11.13 5.25 4.63
C PHE A 64 -10.57 6.60 4.17
N PHE A 65 -11.31 7.26 3.28
CA PHE A 65 -11.03 8.64 2.88
C PHE A 65 -11.87 9.63 3.72
N GLU A 66 -11.22 10.69 4.20
CA GLU A 66 -11.84 11.87 4.79
C GLU A 66 -11.46 13.09 3.95
N GLY A 67 -12.31 13.42 2.97
CA GLY A 67 -11.98 14.43 1.96
C GLY A 67 -10.74 14.00 1.16
N ASP A 68 -9.71 14.84 1.17
CA ASP A 68 -8.43 14.59 0.48
C ASP A 68 -7.46 13.72 1.30
N PHE A 69 -7.80 13.41 2.56
CA PHE A 69 -6.97 12.61 3.44
C PHE A 69 -7.36 11.14 3.37
N PHE A 70 -6.35 10.28 3.41
CA PHE A 70 -6.54 8.84 3.53
C PHE A 70 -6.08 8.38 4.92
N HIS A 71 -7.02 7.81 5.67
CA HIS A 71 -6.75 7.19 6.97
C HIS A 71 -6.37 5.73 6.72
N TRP A 72 -5.16 5.36 7.15
CA TRP A 72 -4.62 4.02 7.02
C TRP A 72 -4.43 3.39 8.40
N ASP A 73 -4.95 2.19 8.59
CA ASP A 73 -4.78 1.40 9.80
C ASP A 73 -3.69 0.35 9.59
N SER A 74 -2.64 0.41 10.41
CA SER A 74 -1.49 -0.48 10.27
C SER A 74 -1.82 -1.91 10.73
N GLN A 75 -1.04 -2.89 10.27
CA GLN A 75 -1.22 -4.29 10.69
C GLN A 75 -1.08 -4.45 12.22
N THR A 76 -1.80 -5.42 12.79
CA THR A 76 -1.76 -5.74 14.23
C THR A 76 -0.31 -5.84 14.73
N THR A 77 -0.02 -5.22 15.88
CA THR A 77 1.32 -5.02 16.53
C THR A 77 2.15 -3.83 16.05
N GLN A 78 1.82 -3.20 14.93
CA GLN A 78 2.46 -1.94 14.52
C GLN A 78 1.86 -0.75 15.26
N HIS A 79 2.69 0.25 15.50
CA HIS A 79 2.36 1.49 16.21
C HIS A 79 3.21 2.62 15.63
N ILE A 80 2.96 3.86 16.03
CA ILE A 80 3.59 5.05 15.45
C ILE A 80 5.13 5.01 15.45
N GLN A 81 5.74 4.32 16.43
CA GLN A 81 7.18 4.15 16.56
C GLN A 81 7.74 2.93 15.79
N SER A 82 6.91 2.25 15.01
CA SER A 82 7.38 1.16 14.15
C SER A 82 8.30 1.75 13.08
N PRO A 83 9.48 1.16 12.82
CA PRO A 83 10.52 1.81 12.01
C PRO A 83 10.05 2.32 10.66
N GLN A 84 9.25 1.54 9.92
CA GLN A 84 8.73 1.97 8.62
C GLN A 84 7.71 3.11 8.72
N ILE A 85 6.94 3.18 9.80
CA ILE A 85 5.95 4.24 10.04
C ILE A 85 6.68 5.53 10.41
N GLU A 86 7.69 5.46 11.29
CA GLU A 86 8.53 6.62 11.60
C GLU A 86 9.22 7.17 10.34
N MET A 87 9.76 6.29 9.49
CA MET A 87 10.37 6.71 8.22
C MET A 87 9.38 7.44 7.30
N VAL A 88 8.11 7.01 7.25
CA VAL A 88 7.06 7.73 6.49
C VAL A 88 6.78 9.09 7.12
N LEU A 89 6.66 9.17 8.45
CA LEU A 89 6.40 10.42 9.18
C LEU A 89 7.56 11.42 9.07
N ASN A 90 8.79 10.94 9.01
CA ASN A 90 10.00 11.75 8.82
C ASN A 90 10.23 12.16 7.35
N GLY A 91 9.43 11.65 6.40
CA GLY A 91 9.59 11.90 4.97
C GLY A 91 10.74 11.14 4.32
N GLU A 92 11.28 10.10 4.97
CA GLU A 92 12.30 9.21 4.42
C GLU A 92 11.71 8.16 3.48
N LEU A 93 10.42 7.88 3.62
CA LEU A 93 9.66 7.03 2.71
C LEU A 93 8.46 7.79 2.15
N THR A 94 8.31 7.74 0.83
CA THR A 94 7.19 8.34 0.12
C THR A 94 6.07 7.32 -0.05
N PRO A 95 4.90 7.48 0.61
CA PRO A 95 3.80 6.54 0.49
C PRO A 95 3.09 6.66 -0.86
N HIS A 96 2.79 5.52 -1.50
CA HIS A 96 1.97 5.43 -2.70
C HIS A 96 0.80 4.48 -2.45
N LEU A 97 -0.42 4.99 -2.60
CA LEU A 97 -1.63 4.27 -2.26
C LEU A 97 -2.21 3.52 -3.47
N PHE A 98 -2.44 2.21 -3.32
CA PHE A 98 -3.14 1.35 -4.25
C PHE A 98 -4.41 0.84 -3.59
N VAL A 99 -5.55 1.19 -4.19
CA VAL A 99 -6.86 0.85 -3.64
C VAL A 99 -7.58 -0.14 -4.54
N ARG A 100 -8.06 -1.22 -3.95
CA ARG A 100 -9.03 -2.11 -4.57
C ARG A 100 -10.44 -1.72 -4.11
N VAL A 101 -11.23 -1.19 -5.05
CA VAL A 101 -12.62 -0.76 -4.80
C VAL A 101 -13.61 -1.90 -4.98
N LYS A 102 -13.40 -2.86 -5.89
CA LYS A 102 -14.29 -4.04 -6.07
C LYS A 102 -13.49 -5.32 -6.24
N TYR A 103 -13.96 -6.43 -5.67
CA TYR A 103 -13.59 -7.77 -6.12
C TYR A 103 -14.24 -7.98 -7.49
N ILE A 104 -13.43 -8.07 -8.54
CA ILE A 104 -13.85 -8.58 -9.85
C ILE A 104 -13.26 -9.98 -9.98
#